data_AF-A0A2X4RPC9-F1
#
_entry.id   AF-A0A2X4RPC9-F1
#
_cell.length_a   1.000
_cell.length_b   1.000
_cell.length_c   1.000
_cell.angle_alpha   90.00
_cell.angle_beta   90.00
_cell.angle_gamma   90.00
#
_symmetry.space_group_name_H-M   'P 1'
#
loop_
_entity.id
_entity.type
_entity.pdbx_description
1 polymer ?
#
loop_
_entity_poly.entity_id
_entity_poly.type
_entity_poly.pdbx_seq_one_letter_code
_entity_poly.pdbx_strand_id
1 'polypeptide(L)' 'MTTSAILLFILFVVVIWGGLVVSSIWLARTDDDTTGELGSAPGTDDEALSHRVH' A
#
# COMPACT_ATOMS: atom_id res chain seq x y z
N MET A 1 3.93 27.86 -23.37
CA MET A 1 3.07 27.07 -22.46
C MET A 1 2.03 28.00 -21.88
N THR A 2 0.74 27.65 -21.90
CA THR A 2 -0.31 28.49 -21.31
C THR A 2 -0.33 28.33 -19.78
N THR A 3 -0.74 29.36 -19.04
CA THR A 3 -0.86 29.31 -17.58
C THR A 3 -1.74 28.15 -17.11
N SER A 4 -2.83 27.89 -17.84
CA SER A 4 -3.73 26.76 -17.58
C SER A 4 -3.02 25.41 -17.69
N ALA A 5 -2.14 25.23 -18.68
CA ALA A 5 -1.39 23.98 -18.84
C ALA A 5 -0.41 23.73 -17.69
N ILE A 6 0.23 24.79 -17.17
CA ILE A 6 1.14 24.69 -16.02
C ILE A 6 0.38 24.29 -14.76
N LEU A 7 -0.79 24.90 -14.51
CA LEU A 7 -1.63 24.56 -13.36
C LEU A 7 -2.12 23.11 -13.40
N LEU A 8 -2.56 22.63 -14.57
CA LEU A 8 -2.98 21.24 -14.74
C LEU A 8 -1.82 20.26 -14.56
N PHE A 9 -0.62 20.61 -15.02
CA PHE A 9 0.58 19.80 -14.82
C PHE A 9 0.95 19.67 -13.34
N ILE A 10 0.94 20.78 -12.59
CA ILE A 10 1.21 20.75 -11.14
C ILE A 10 0.16 19.92 -10.42
N LEU A 11 -1.12 20.10 -10.75
CA LEU A 11 -2.21 19.32 -10.15
C LEU A 11 -2.02 17.82 -10.41
N PHE A 12 -1.68 17.44 -11.65
CA PHE A 12 -1.38 16.05 -12.00
C PHE A 12 -0.24 15.47 -11.14
N VAL A 13 0.88 16.19 -11.03
CA VAL A 13 2.03 15.76 -10.22
C VAL A 13 1.63 15.60 -8.75
N VAL A 14 0.94 16.57 -8.17
CA VAL A 14 0.53 16.54 -6.76
C VAL A 14 -0.44 15.39 -6.48
N VAL A 15 -1.41 15.14 -7.36
CA VAL A 15 -2.39 14.06 -7.17
C VAL A 15 -1.73 12.69 -7.28
N ILE A 16 -0.92 12.45 -8.31
CA ILE A 16 -0.30 11.14 -8.54
C ILE A 16 0.76 10.86 -7.47
N TRP A 17 1.73 11.76 -7.30
CA TRP A 17 2.82 11.53 -6.35
C TRP A 17 2.36 11.67 -4.91
N GLY A 18 1.49 12.64 -4.61
CA GLY A 18 0.91 12.78 -3.27
C GLY A 18 0.07 11.57 -2.90
N GLY A 19 -0.80 11.11 -3.81
CA GLY A 19 -1.60 9.89 -3.61
C GLY A 19 -0.73 8.64 -3.42
N LEU A 20 0.32 8.50 -4.22
CA LEU A 20 1.27 7.39 -4.08
C LEU A 20 1.98 7.41 -2.74
N VAL A 21 2.56 8.56 -2.33
CA VAL A 21 3.28 8.69 -1.05
C VAL A 21 2.35 8.37 0.13
N VAL A 22 1.14 8.91 0.13
CA VAL A 22 0.16 8.64 1.20
C VAL A 22 -0.19 7.15 1.24
N SER A 23 -0.45 6.55 0.08
CA SER A 23 -0.80 5.12 0.00
C SER A 23 0.34 4.22 0.45
N SER A 24 1.58 4.54 0.08
CA SER A 24 2.77 3.81 0.52
C SER A 24 3.00 3.93 2.02
N ILE A 25 2.83 5.12 2.61
CA ILE A 25 2.95 5.31 4.07
C ILE A 25 1.87 4.51 4.80
N TRP A 26 0.65 4.50 4.29
CA TRP A 26 -0.44 3.72 4.87
C TRP A 26 -0.15 2.23 4.80
N LEU A 27 0.23 1.73 3.61
CA LEU A 27 0.56 0.33 3.43
C LEU A 27 1.70 -0.11 4.35
N ALA A 28 2.77 0.69 4.46
CA ALA A 28 3.90 0.39 5.33
C ALA A 28 3.59 0.42 6.84
N ARG A 29 2.43 0.99 7.21
CA ARG A 29 1.93 1.03 8.60
C ARG A 29 0.84 0.02 8.87
N THR A 30 0.39 -0.72 7.87
CA THR A 30 -0.55 -1.82 8.02
C THR A 30 0.23 -3.05 8.49
N ASP A 31 -0.28 -3.70 9.52
CA ASP A 31 0.30 -4.93 10.07
C ASP A 31 -0.42 -6.14 9.48
N ASP A 32 0.25 -6.90 8.62
CA ASP A 32 -0.34 -8.03 7.90
C ASP A 32 -0.86 -9.13 8.84
N ASP A 33 -0.32 -9.24 10.06
CA ASP A 33 -0.77 -10.22 11.07
C ASP A 33 -2.15 -9.89 11.63
N THR A 34 -2.54 -8.61 11.59
CA THR A 34 -3.82 -8.13 12.16
C THR A 34 -4.80 -7.65 11.09
N THR A 35 -4.38 -7.63 9.82
CA THR A 35 -5.16 -7.04 8.73
C THR A 35 -5.47 -8.06 7.65
N GLY A 36 -6.73 -8.10 7.20
CA GLY A 36 -7.18 -9.02 6.15
C GLY A 36 -7.60 -10.41 6.65
N GLU A 37 -8.07 -11.26 5.74
CA GLU A 37 -8.59 -12.60 6.08
C GLU A 37 -7.46 -13.52 6.58
N LEU A 38 -6.26 -13.39 6.00
CA LEU A 38 -5.10 -14.25 6.27
C LEU A 38 -4.46 -14.01 7.64
N GLY A 39 -4.56 -12.81 8.23
CA GLY A 39 -4.09 -12.57 9.60
C GLY A 39 -4.90 -13.33 10.66
N SER A 40 -6.13 -13.74 10.33
CA SER A 40 -7.04 -14.45 11.25
C SER A 40 -7.37 -15.88 10.84
N ALA A 41 -6.94 -16.30 9.65
CA ALA A 41 -7.24 -17.62 9.13
C ALA A 41 -6.39 -18.70 9.85
N PRO A 42 -6.97 -19.88 10.15
CA PRO A 42 -6.20 -20.94 10.78
C PRO A 42 -5.09 -21.47 9.86
N GLY A 43 -3.84 -21.51 10.36
CA GLY A 43 -2.71 -22.13 9.66
C GLY A 43 -2.11 -21.27 8.55
N THR A 44 -2.36 -19.97 8.56
CA THR A 44 -1.71 -18.96 7.70
C THR A 44 -0.66 -18.14 8.47
N ASP A 45 -0.39 -18.49 9.73
CA ASP A 45 0.71 -17.94 10.52
C ASP A 45 2.08 -18.48 10.05
N ASP A 46 3.14 -17.75 10.39
CA ASP A 46 4.52 -18.06 9.99
C ASP A 46 4.97 -19.46 10.46
N GLU A 47 4.54 -19.88 11.65
CA GLU A 47 4.87 -21.19 12.21
C GLU A 47 4.28 -22.32 11.36
N ALA A 48 2.99 -22.21 11.00
CA ALA A 48 2.30 -23.19 10.18
C ALA A 48 2.81 -23.23 8.73
N LEU A 49 3.14 -22.07 8.14
CA LEU A 49 3.60 -21.99 6.76
C LEU A 49 5.05 -22.46 6.59
N SER A 50 5.93 -22.13 7.52
CA SER A 50 7.34 -22.57 7.49
C SER A 50 7.47 -24.09 7.67
N HIS A 51 6.54 -24.73 8.40
CA HIS A 51 6.58 -26.18 8.62
C HIS A 51 6.01 -27.01 7.44
N ARG A 52 5.15 -26.45 6.58
CA ARG A 52 4.54 -27.18 5.44
C ARG A 52 5.45 -27.41 4.24
N VAL A 53 6.65 -26.80 4.20
CA VAL A 53 7.57 -26.88 3.04
C VAL A 53 8.55 -28.08 3.14
N HIS A 54 8.38 -28.95 4.13
CA HIS A 54 9.08 -30.23 4.25
C HIS A 54 8.11 -31.42 4.14
#